data_AF-A0A969PBV6-F1
#
_entry.id   AF-A0A969PBV6-F1
#
_cell.length_a   1.000
_cell.length_b   1.000
_cell.length_c   1.000
_cell.angle_alpha   90.00
_cell.angle_beta   90.00
_cell.angle_gamma   90.00
#
_symmetry.space_group_name_H-M   'P 1'
#
loop_
_entity.id
_entity.type
_entity.pdbx_description
1 polymer ?
#
loop_
_entity_poly.entity_id
_entity_poly.type
_entity_poly.pdbx_seq_one_letter_code
_entity_poly.pdbx_strand_id
1 'polypeptide(L)'
;LTVSWFWLKRSQGKRELRVVVSTHPDSGVYLVRLGPKRWAIERFFKTAKHQFGLPCFGQSTHLGVYRWLILSLIAYLLAHWIDQWSLPPVLDWKAASHLALKRLFPSVVWFHLLNQIRSNAGIAAQYGFEIVLKPLPDQDYQQWCKI
;
A
#
# COMPACT_ATOMS: atom_id res chain seq x y z
N LEU A 1 -29.69 -14.74 8.59
CA LEU A 1 -29.40 -14.56 7.15
C LEU A 1 -29.95 -13.20 6.75
N THR A 2 -29.08 -12.24 6.45
CA THR A 2 -29.49 -10.88 6.09
C THR A 2 -29.38 -10.71 4.58
N VAL A 3 -30.45 -10.24 3.95
CA VAL A 3 -30.49 -9.93 2.51
C VAL A 3 -30.63 -8.43 2.34
N SER A 4 -29.82 -7.83 1.47
CA SER A 4 -29.89 -6.42 1.12
C SER A 4 -29.66 -6.24 -0.38
N TRP A 5 -30.19 -5.16 -0.96
CA TRP A 5 -29.99 -4.82 -2.37
C TRP A 5 -29.50 -3.39 -2.53
N PHE A 6 -28.76 -3.13 -3.61
CA PHE A 6 -28.39 -1.77 -4.00
C PHE A 6 -28.28 -1.61 -5.50
N TRP A 7 -28.38 -0.36 -5.95
CA TRP A 7 -28.21 0.04 -7.34
C TRP A 7 -26.78 0.46 -7.61
N LEU A 8 -26.10 -0.22 -8.54
CA LEU A 8 -24.79 0.19 -9.03
C LEU A 8 -24.96 1.04 -10.30
N LYS A 9 -24.47 2.28 -10.28
CA LYS A 9 -24.40 3.14 -11.47
C LYS A 9 -23.15 2.79 -12.29
N ARG A 10 -23.31 2.43 -13.57
CA ARG A 10 -22.19 2.33 -14.53
C ARG A 10 -21.99 3.63 -15.31
N SER A 11 -20.84 3.76 -15.98
CA SER A 11 -20.45 4.91 -16.79
C SER A 11 -21.40 5.26 -17.94
N GLN A 12 -22.34 4.39 -18.30
CA GLN A 12 -23.35 4.63 -19.35
C GLN A 12 -24.77 4.89 -18.81
N GLY A 13 -24.93 5.31 -17.55
CA GLY A 13 -26.24 5.62 -16.96
C GLY A 13 -27.12 4.40 -16.66
N LYS A 14 -26.75 3.21 -17.13
CA LYS A 14 -27.39 1.93 -16.79
C LYS A 14 -27.19 1.61 -15.30
N ARG A 15 -28.28 1.22 -14.64
CA ARG A 15 -28.31 0.78 -13.24
C ARG A 15 -28.43 -0.73 -13.20
N GLU A 16 -27.50 -1.40 -12.53
CA GLU A 16 -27.58 -2.83 -12.25
C GLU A 16 -28.09 -3.02 -10.81
N LEU A 17 -29.15 -3.82 -10.64
CA LEU A 17 -29.58 -4.26 -9.32
C LEU A 17 -28.64 -5.37 -8.83
N ARG A 18 -28.10 -5.22 -7.63
CA ARG A 18 -27.27 -6.25 -6.99
C ARG A 18 -27.82 -6.64 -5.65
N VAL A 19 -27.96 -7.95 -5.45
CA VAL A 19 -28.42 -8.55 -4.21
C VAL A 19 -27.20 -9.08 -3.46
N VAL A 20 -27.13 -8.78 -2.17
CA VAL A 20 -26.08 -9.23 -1.25
C VAL A 20 -26.73 -10.04 -0.15
N VAL A 21 -26.16 -11.21 0.11
CA VAL A 21 -26.60 -12.13 1.16
C VAL A 21 -25.46 -12.30 2.14
N SER A 22 -25.74 -12.14 3.43
CA SER A 22 -24.79 -12.43 4.51
C SER A 22 -25.33 -13.53 5.41
N THR A 23 -24.45 -14.44 5.79
CA THR A 23 -24.70 -15.45 6.83
C THR A 23 -24.65 -14.85 8.23
N HIS A 24 -23.98 -13.70 8.41
CA HIS A 24 -23.86 -12.99 9.67
C HIS A 24 -24.97 -11.94 9.83
N PRO A 25 -25.43 -11.66 11.06
CA PRO A 25 -26.49 -10.70 11.35
C PRO A 25 -25.98 -9.25 11.28
N ASP A 26 -25.41 -8.87 10.13
CA ASP A 26 -24.97 -7.50 9.88
C ASP A 26 -26.13 -6.64 9.39
N SER A 27 -26.09 -5.33 9.66
CA SER A 27 -27.07 -4.38 9.14
C SER A 27 -27.03 -4.33 7.60
N GLY A 28 -28.19 -4.31 6.95
CA GLY A 28 -28.29 -4.20 5.48
C GLY A 28 -27.56 -2.97 4.91
N VAL A 29 -27.55 -1.86 5.65
CA VAL A 29 -26.80 -0.64 5.28
C VAL A 29 -25.28 -0.90 5.26
N TYR A 30 -24.78 -1.70 6.20
CA TYR A 30 -23.37 -2.08 6.25
C TYR A 30 -23.00 -2.96 5.05
N LEU A 31 -23.86 -3.92 4.68
CA LEU A 31 -23.65 -4.78 3.50
C LEU A 31 -23.59 -3.98 2.19
N VAL A 32 -24.45 -2.97 2.04
CA VAL A 32 -24.44 -2.08 0.87
C VAL A 32 -23.16 -1.25 0.81
N ARG A 33 -22.62 -0.79 1.94
CA ARG A 33 -21.33 -0.07 2.00
C ARG A 33 -20.13 -0.97 1.70
N LEU A 34 -20.21 -2.25 2.03
CA LEU A 34 -19.14 -3.22 1.76
C LEU A 34 -19.05 -3.59 0.27
N GLY A 35 -20.19 -3.57 -0.44
CA GLY A 35 -20.30 -3.91 -1.86
C GLY A 35 -19.24 -3.23 -2.74
N PRO A 36 -19.12 -1.90 -2.75
CA PRO A 36 -18.08 -1.18 -3.50
C PRO A 36 -16.65 -1.52 -3.06
N LYS A 37 -16.41 -1.82 -1.78
CA LYS A 37 -15.08 -2.14 -1.25
C LYS A 37 -14.55 -3.47 -1.78
N ARG A 38 -15.42 -4.45 -2.05
CA ARG A 38 -15.03 -5.72 -2.72
C ARG A 38 -14.33 -5.49 -4.06
N TRP A 39 -14.73 -4.45 -4.80
CA TRP A 39 -14.17 -4.14 -6.12
C TRP A 39 -12.77 -3.54 -6.05
N ALA A 40 -12.25 -3.23 -4.85
CA ALA A 40 -10.85 -2.85 -4.66
C ALA A 40 -9.91 -4.03 -4.99
N ILE A 41 -10.31 -5.26 -4.66
CA ILE A 41 -9.53 -6.46 -4.96
C ILE A 41 -9.41 -6.66 -6.48
N GLU A 42 -10.51 -6.46 -7.21
CA GLU A 42 -10.49 -6.54 -8.68
C GLU A 42 -9.60 -5.44 -9.29
N ARG A 43 -9.65 -4.22 -8.73
CA ARG A 43 -8.73 -3.15 -9.12
C ARG A 43 -7.27 -3.54 -8.91
N PHE A 44 -6.92 -4.13 -7.77
CA PHE A 44 -5.57 -4.64 -7.51
C PHE A 44 -5.14 -5.65 -8.58
N PHE A 45 -5.96 -6.69 -8.84
CA PHE A 45 -5.60 -7.71 -9.83
C PHE A 45 -5.53 -7.17 -11.26
N LYS A 46 -6.38 -6.19 -11.62
CA LYS A 46 -6.27 -5.48 -12.91
C LYS A 46 -4.94 -4.73 -13.01
N THR A 47 -4.57 -3.97 -11.98
CA THR A 47 -3.26 -3.28 -11.96
C THR A 47 -2.11 -4.28 -12.03
N ALA A 48 -2.15 -5.37 -11.26
CA ALA A 48 -1.10 -6.37 -11.27
C ALA A 48 -0.95 -7.04 -12.65
N LYS A 49 -2.06 -7.33 -13.33
CA LYS A 49 -2.05 -7.90 -14.67
C LYS A 49 -1.51 -6.93 -15.72
N HIS A 50 -1.95 -5.67 -15.70
CA HIS A 50 -1.67 -4.72 -16.78
C HIS A 50 -0.39 -3.90 -16.57
N GLN A 51 -0.02 -3.58 -15.32
CA GLN A 51 1.12 -2.72 -15.01
C GLN A 51 2.32 -3.46 -14.46
N PHE A 52 2.11 -4.47 -13.61
CA PHE A 52 3.22 -5.26 -13.07
C PHE A 52 3.62 -6.43 -13.98
N GLY A 53 2.87 -6.67 -15.06
CA GLY A 53 3.24 -7.65 -16.08
C GLY A 53 3.05 -9.10 -15.62
N LEU A 54 2.05 -9.38 -14.78
CA LEU A 54 1.69 -10.75 -14.35
C LEU A 54 1.67 -11.78 -15.51
N PRO A 55 1.12 -11.46 -16.70
CA PRO A 55 1.11 -12.39 -17.83
C PRO A 55 2.48 -12.64 -18.46
N CYS A 56 3.41 -11.70 -18.34
CA CYS A 56 4.76 -11.78 -18.91
C CYS A 56 5.81 -12.24 -17.88
N PHE A 57 5.36 -12.67 -16.69
CA PHE A 57 6.25 -13.12 -15.64
C PHE A 57 6.84 -14.49 -16.01
N GLY A 58 8.08 -14.49 -16.51
CA GLY A 58 8.78 -15.67 -17.02
C GLY A 58 9.34 -16.62 -15.94
N GLN A 59 9.09 -16.36 -14.66
CA GLN A 59 9.58 -17.21 -13.58
C GLN A 59 8.57 -18.32 -13.27
N SER A 60 8.89 -19.55 -13.65
CA SER A 60 8.02 -20.72 -13.52
C SER A 60 8.06 -21.39 -12.13
N THR A 61 8.82 -20.84 -11.17
CA THR A 61 8.94 -21.42 -9.83
C THR A 61 7.85 -20.89 -8.90
N HIS A 62 7.24 -21.80 -8.12
CA HIS A 62 6.21 -21.47 -7.14
C HIS A 62 6.67 -20.34 -6.20
N LEU A 63 7.90 -20.43 -5.69
CA LEU A 63 8.50 -19.41 -4.82
C LEU A 63 8.67 -18.05 -5.51
N GLY A 64 9.02 -18.04 -6.80
CA GLY A 64 9.14 -16.82 -7.60
C GLY A 64 7.80 -16.09 -7.73
N VAL A 65 6.73 -16.85 -7.98
CA VAL A 65 5.37 -16.33 -8.07
C VAL A 65 4.92 -15.69 -6.75
N TYR A 66 5.17 -16.32 -5.59
CA TYR A 66 4.83 -15.68 -4.30
C TYR A 66 5.60 -14.40 -4.04
N ARG A 67 6.92 -14.41 -4.26
CA ARG A 67 7.75 -13.22 -4.06
C ARG A 67 7.26 -12.07 -4.93
N TRP A 68 6.94 -12.36 -6.19
CA TRP A 68 6.44 -11.37 -7.12
C TRP A 68 5.04 -10.86 -6.75
N LEU A 69 4.13 -11.72 -6.29
CA LEU A 69 2.81 -11.30 -5.80
C LEU A 69 2.91 -10.39 -4.58
N ILE A 70 3.80 -10.72 -3.63
CA ILE A 70 4.05 -9.91 -2.44
C ILE A 70 4.63 -8.55 -2.84
N LEU A 71 5.62 -8.53 -3.74
CA LEU A 71 6.20 -7.28 -4.24
C LEU A 71 5.17 -6.40 -4.96
N SER A 72 4.32 -7.01 -5.79
CA SER A 72 3.22 -6.33 -6.49
C SER A 72 2.20 -5.74 -5.52
N LEU A 73 1.87 -6.47 -4.44
CA LEU A 73 0.98 -6.00 -3.38
C LEU A 73 1.60 -4.81 -2.63
N ILE A 74 2.86 -4.92 -2.23
CA ILE A 74 3.58 -3.84 -1.55
C ILE A 74 3.64 -2.59 -2.44
N ALA A 75 3.99 -2.73 -3.71
CA ALA A 75 4.02 -1.63 -4.67
C ALA A 75 2.64 -0.96 -4.84
N TYR A 76 1.58 -1.76 -4.92
CA TYR A 76 0.20 -1.25 -5.00
C TYR A 76 -0.19 -0.46 -3.75
N LEU A 77 0.10 -0.99 -2.55
CA LEU A 77 -0.19 -0.35 -1.28
C LEU A 77 0.60 0.96 -1.12
N LEU A 78 1.87 0.97 -1.50
CA LEU A 78 2.71 2.18 -1.47
C LEU A 78 2.17 3.27 -2.41
N ALA A 79 1.83 2.91 -3.64
CA ALA A 79 1.26 3.85 -4.60
C ALA A 79 -0.07 4.43 -4.11
N HIS A 80 -0.95 3.58 -3.56
CA HIS A 80 -2.22 4.04 -3.01
C HIS A 80 -2.05 4.87 -1.73
N TRP A 81 -1.08 4.49 -0.89
CA TRP A 81 -0.73 5.28 0.30
C TRP A 81 -0.33 6.69 -0.09
N ILE A 82 0.44 6.86 -1.17
CA ILE A 82 0.91 8.19 -1.61
C ILE A 82 -0.16 8.97 -2.36
N ASP A 83 -0.99 8.30 -3.15
CA ASP A 83 -2.12 8.91 -3.86
C ASP A 83 -3.11 9.58 -2.88
N GLN A 84 -3.30 8.99 -1.70
CA GLN A 84 -4.10 9.62 -0.62
C GLN A 84 -3.54 10.97 -0.15
N TRP A 85 -2.26 11.25 -0.36
CA TRP A 85 -1.61 12.51 0.00
C TRP A 85 -1.54 13.50 -1.18
N SER A 86 -1.92 13.08 -2.39
CA SER A 86 -1.92 13.96 -3.56
C SER A 86 -3.31 14.54 -3.83
N LEU A 87 -3.41 15.88 -3.85
CA LEU A 87 -4.53 16.61 -4.44
C LEU A 87 -4.11 17.13 -5.82
N PRO A 88 -4.84 16.88 -6.92
CA PRO A 88 -6.06 16.06 -7.06
C PRO A 88 -5.75 14.56 -7.24
N PRO A 89 -6.71 13.64 -6.93
CA PRO A 89 -6.53 12.19 -7.03
C PRO A 89 -6.63 11.74 -8.50
N VAL A 90 -5.61 12.03 -9.28
CA VAL A 90 -5.41 11.44 -10.60
C VAL A 90 -4.27 10.43 -10.44
N LEU A 91 -4.64 9.16 -10.28
CA LEU A 91 -3.70 8.05 -10.07
C LEU A 91 -2.91 7.77 -11.36
N ASP A 92 -1.93 8.62 -11.64
CA ASP A 92 -0.85 8.31 -12.57
C ASP A 92 0.22 7.51 -11.84
N TRP A 93 0.31 6.22 -12.17
CA TRP A 93 1.24 5.28 -11.55
C TRP A 93 2.70 5.67 -11.73
N LYS A 94 3.03 6.38 -12.81
CA LYS A 94 4.37 6.89 -13.03
C LYS A 94 4.68 8.06 -12.10
N ALA A 95 3.75 9.00 -11.96
CA ALA A 95 3.89 10.12 -11.03
C ALA A 95 3.90 9.63 -9.57
N ALA A 96 3.01 8.71 -9.20
CA ALA A 96 2.93 8.13 -7.86
C ALA A 96 4.21 7.37 -7.48
N SER A 97 4.79 6.59 -8.40
CA SER A 97 6.06 5.90 -8.15
C SER A 97 7.24 6.87 -8.02
N HIS A 98 7.28 7.94 -8.82
CA HIS A 98 8.30 8.98 -8.70
C HIS A 98 8.18 9.73 -7.37
N LEU A 99 6.96 10.04 -6.94
CA LEU A 99 6.70 10.67 -5.64
C LEU A 99 7.07 9.72 -4.49
N ALA A 100 6.76 8.42 -4.63
CA ALA A 100 7.18 7.39 -3.68
C ALA A 100 8.68 7.35 -3.49
N LEU A 101 9.44 7.33 -4.58
CA LEU A 101 10.88 7.40 -4.53
C LEU A 101 11.33 8.70 -3.86
N LYS A 102 10.82 9.86 -4.30
CA LYS A 102 11.24 11.14 -3.72
C LYS A 102 10.95 11.26 -2.21
N ARG A 103 9.84 10.69 -1.73
CA ARG A 103 9.39 10.86 -0.34
C ARG A 103 9.85 9.75 0.60
N LEU A 104 9.78 8.49 0.18
CA LEU A 104 10.06 7.33 1.03
C LEU A 104 11.51 6.87 0.95
N PHE A 105 12.17 7.03 -0.21
CA PHE A 105 13.56 6.60 -0.37
C PHE A 105 14.52 7.23 0.64
N PRO A 106 14.46 8.55 0.93
CA PRO A 106 15.35 9.16 1.92
C PRO A 106 15.18 8.53 3.30
N SER A 107 13.94 8.28 3.73
CA SER A 107 13.68 7.63 5.02
C SER A 107 14.21 6.19 5.07
N VAL A 108 14.02 5.41 4.01
CA VAL A 108 14.48 4.02 3.96
C VAL A 108 16.01 3.95 3.98
N VAL A 109 16.68 4.79 3.20
CA VAL A 109 18.15 4.89 3.19
C VAL A 109 18.66 5.32 4.57
N TRP A 110 18.02 6.31 5.20
CA TRP A 110 18.37 6.75 6.54
C TRP A 110 18.25 5.64 7.58
N PHE A 111 17.14 4.89 7.58
CA PHE A 111 16.95 3.74 8.47
C PHE A 111 18.00 2.64 8.23
N HIS A 112 18.31 2.35 6.96
CA HIS A 112 19.35 1.37 6.63
C HIS A 112 20.73 1.80 7.13
N LEU A 113 21.08 3.07 6.93
CA LEU A 113 22.33 3.65 7.39
C LEU A 113 22.43 3.61 8.93
N LEU A 114 21.35 3.99 9.63
CA LEU A 114 21.30 3.89 11.10
C LEU A 114 21.46 2.45 11.59
N ASN A 115 20.80 1.49 10.93
CA ASN A 115 20.95 0.07 11.27
C ASN A 115 22.39 -0.41 11.02
N GLN A 116 23.02 0.02 9.94
CA GLN A 116 24.40 -0.33 9.64
C GLN A 116 25.37 0.26 10.67
N ILE A 117 25.18 1.52 11.07
CA ILE A 117 25.98 2.15 12.13
C ILE A 117 25.78 1.40 13.45
N ARG A 118 24.55 1.01 13.78
CA ARG A 118 24.25 0.23 14.99
C ARG A 118 24.91 -1.16 14.95
N SER A 119 24.85 -1.85 13.81
CA SER A 119 25.49 -3.16 13.62
C SER A 119 27.01 -3.07 13.75
N ASN A 120 27.61 -1.97 13.28
CA ASN A 120 29.05 -1.77 13.30
C ASN A 120 29.56 -1.05 14.56
N ALA A 121 28.68 -0.66 15.48
CA ALA A 121 29.04 0.03 16.72
C ALA A 121 29.98 -0.83 17.60
N GLY A 122 29.83 -2.15 17.57
CA GLY A 122 30.74 -3.07 18.28
C GLY A 122 32.18 -3.02 17.75
N ILE A 123 32.36 -2.81 16.45
CA ILE A 123 33.69 -2.65 15.84
C ILE A 123 34.30 -1.31 16.27
N ALA A 124 33.51 -0.24 16.25
CA ALA A 124 33.97 1.08 16.70
C ALA A 124 34.41 1.08 18.19
N ALA A 125 33.70 0.34 19.05
CA ALA A 125 34.03 0.19 20.46
C ALA A 125 35.39 -0.52 20.67
N GLN A 126 35.77 -1.46 19.80
CA GLN A 126 37.08 -2.13 19.87
C GLN A 126 38.24 -1.16 19.60
N TYR A 127 38.00 -0.09 18.83
CA TYR A 127 38.98 0.96 18.56
C TYR A 127 38.85 2.16 19.52
N GLY A 128 38.05 2.04 20.58
CA GLY A 128 37.88 3.10 21.60
C GLY A 128 36.90 4.20 21.22
N PHE A 129 36.08 4.02 20.18
CA PHE A 129 35.05 4.98 19.79
C PHE A 129 33.68 4.59 20.35
N GLU A 130 33.04 5.50 21.08
CA GLU A 130 31.67 5.35 21.57
C GLU A 130 30.68 6.03 20.61
N ILE A 131 29.85 5.25 19.92
CA ILE A 131 28.83 5.77 19.01
C ILE A 131 27.49 5.81 19.74
N VAL A 132 27.06 7.00 20.16
CA VAL A 132 25.74 7.22 20.77
C VAL A 132 24.75 7.71 19.72
N LEU A 133 23.86 6.82 19.28
CA LEU A 133 22.75 7.18 18.41
C LEU A 133 21.61 7.77 19.25
N LYS A 134 21.47 9.09 19.26
CA LYS A 134 20.30 9.75 19.86
C LYS A 134 19.11 9.65 18.89
N PRO A 135 17.93 9.18 19.33
CA PRO A 135 16.73 9.24 18.50
C PRO A 135 16.44 10.70 18.14
N LEU A 136 15.86 10.94 16.95
CA LEU A 136 15.36 12.28 16.62
C LEU A 136 14.37 12.72 17.70
N PRO A 137 14.37 14.01 18.10
CA PRO A 137 13.35 14.54 19.00
C PRO A 137 11.98 14.37 18.34
N ASP A 138 11.19 13.48 18.91
CA ASP A 138 9.88 13.03 18.40
C ASP A 138 8.86 14.19 18.26
N GLN A 139 9.08 15.29 18.98
CA GLN A 139 8.13 16.42 19.03
C GLN A 139 8.04 17.22 17.72
N ASP A 140 9.15 17.45 17.00
CA ASP A 140 9.13 18.26 15.77
C ASP A 140 8.62 17.46 14.56
N TYR A 141 8.87 16.15 14.54
CA TYR A 141 8.38 15.25 13.49
C TYR A 141 6.87 14.99 13.62
N GLN A 142 6.36 14.86 14.86
CA GLN A 142 4.92 14.79 15.11
C GLN A 142 4.18 16.07 14.70
N GLN A 143 4.79 17.26 14.80
CA GLN A 143 4.17 18.50 14.32
C GLN A 143 4.08 18.57 12.79
N TRP A 144 5.07 18.05 12.06
CA TRP A 144 5.02 17.96 10.59
C TRP A 144 4.05 16.89 10.06
N CYS A 145 3.73 15.87 10.87
CA CYS A 145 2.80 14.78 10.53
C CYS A 145 1.40 14.93 11.13
N LYS A 146 1.09 16.04 11.80
CA LYS A 146 -0.29 16.38 12.17
C LYS A 146 -1.03 16.91 10.94
N ILE A 147 -1.78 15.99 10.33
CA ILE A 147 -3.00 16.29 9.54
C ILE A 147 -4.01 16.98 10.46
#